data_AF-A0A965A7N0-F1
#
_entry.id   AF-A0A965A7N0-F1
#
_cell.length_a   1.000
_cell.length_b   1.000
_cell.length_c   1.000
_cell.angle_alpha   90.00
_cell.angle_beta   90.00
_cell.angle_gamma   90.00
#
_symmetry.space_group_name_H-M   'P 1'
#
loop_
_entity.id
_entity.type
_entity.pdbx_description
1 polymer ?
#
loop_
_entity_poly.entity_id
_entity_poly.type
_entity_poly.pdbx_seq_one_letter_code
_entity_poly.pdbx_strand_id
1 'polypeptide(L)'
;MHYFIGNLGHFLVILSFIASLAAFFAYFKATGKEDIQEKEAWLQNGKISFYVHALAVLGISVTLFIIIANHYFEYHYAYSHSDKKLPTYYLISTFWNGQEGSFLLWMF
;
A
#
# COMPACT_ATOMS: atom_id res chain seq x y z
N MET A 1 13.41 -15.39 11.66
CA MET A 1 12.31 -15.21 10.70
C MET A 1 11.30 -14.27 11.30
N HIS A 2 11.11 -13.11 10.69
CA HIS A 2 10.22 -12.06 11.19
C HIS A 2 8.82 -12.18 10.60
N TYR A 3 8.03 -13.17 10.98
CA TYR A 3 6.73 -13.46 10.33
C TYR A 3 5.69 -12.34 10.45
N PHE A 4 5.66 -11.63 11.58
CA PHE A 4 4.63 -10.62 11.84
C PHE A 4 4.67 -9.48 10.81
N ILE A 5 5.86 -8.93 10.53
CA ILE A 5 6.00 -7.77 9.62
C ILE A 5 5.63 -8.14 8.18
N GLY A 6 5.99 -9.35 7.73
CA GLY A 6 5.63 -9.84 6.41
C GLY A 6 4.14 -10.12 6.28
N ASN A 7 3.54 -10.77 7.28
CA ASN A 7 2.10 -11.02 7.29
C ASN A 7 1.30 -9.72 7.36
N LEU A 8 1.78 -8.71 8.10
CA LEU A 8 1.18 -7.39 8.14
C LEU A 8 1.24 -6.71 6.76
N GLY A 9 2.42 -6.66 6.13
CA GLY A 9 2.57 -6.10 4.79
C GLY A 9 1.67 -6.80 3.77
N HIS A 10 1.63 -8.13 3.78
CA HIS A 10 0.77 -8.93 2.91
C HIS A 10 -0.73 -8.65 3.14
N PHE A 11 -1.16 -8.57 4.39
CA PHE A 11 -2.54 -8.19 4.72
C PHE A 11 -2.87 -6.78 4.19
N LEU A 12 -1.96 -5.82 4.36
CA LEU A 12 -2.17 -4.45 3.89
C LEU A 12 -2.25 -4.36 2.36
N VAL A 13 -1.52 -5.19 1.62
CA VAL A 13 -1.66 -5.33 0.14
C VAL A 13 -3.07 -5.80 -0.23
N ILE A 14 -3.58 -6.84 0.45
CA ILE A 14 -4.94 -7.35 0.19
C ILE A 14 -5.97 -6.27 0.54
N LEU A 15 -5.80 -5.61 1.69
CA LEU A 15 -6.69 -4.55 2.15
C LEU A 15 -6.72 -3.37 1.17
N SER A 16 -5.56 -2.92 0.69
CA SER A 16 -5.48 -1.80 -0.26
C SER A 16 -6.18 -2.15 -1.57
N PHE A 17 -6.01 -3.38 -2.06
CA PHE A 17 -6.66 -3.84 -3.29
C PHE A 17 -8.19 -3.92 -3.16
N ILE A 18 -8.71 -4.49 -2.06
CA ILE A 18 -10.16 -4.55 -1.84
C ILE A 18 -10.75 -3.15 -1.65
N ALA A 19 -10.05 -2.28 -0.90
CA ALA A 19 -10.49 -0.92 -0.64
C ALA A 19 -10.54 -0.05 -1.91
N SER A 20 -9.59 -0.22 -2.85
CA SER A 20 -9.63 0.51 -4.13
C SER A 20 -10.81 0.07 -5.02
N LEU A 21 -11.12 -1.23 -5.06
CA LEU A 21 -12.29 -1.74 -5.77
C LEU A 21 -13.60 -1.24 -5.14
N ALA A 22 -13.68 -1.22 -3.81
CA ALA A 22 -14.82 -0.66 -3.09
C ALA A 22 -15.00 0.84 -3.38
N ALA A 23 -13.90 1.61 -3.38
CA ALA A 23 -13.91 3.02 -3.73
C ALA A 23 -14.39 3.24 -5.17
N PHE A 24 -13.84 2.49 -6.13
CA PHE A 24 -14.25 2.53 -7.53
C PHE A 24 -15.75 2.24 -7.68
N PHE A 25 -16.25 1.18 -7.06
CA PHE A 25 -17.66 0.80 -7.13
C PHE A 25 -18.57 1.86 -6.51
N ALA A 26 -18.20 2.41 -5.35
CA ALA A 26 -18.98 3.43 -4.67
C ALA A 26 -19.07 4.72 -5.49
N TYR A 27 -17.96 5.20 -6.05
CA TYR A 27 -17.96 6.36 -6.94
C TYR A 27 -18.72 6.09 -8.24
N PHE A 28 -18.59 4.90 -8.83
CA PHE A 28 -19.37 4.51 -10.01
C PHE A 28 -20.88 4.55 -9.74
N LYS A 29 -21.32 4.04 -8.58
CA LYS A 29 -22.73 4.09 -8.17
C LYS A 29 -23.20 5.52 -7.94
N ALA A 30 -22.39 6.38 -7.33
CA ALA A 30 -22.75 7.78 -7.07
C ALA A 30 -23.08 8.57 -8.36
N THR A 31 -22.45 8.23 -9.49
CA THR A 31 -22.68 8.92 -10.78
C THR A 31 -24.09 8.71 -11.34
N GLY A 32 -24.70 7.55 -11.08
CA GLY A 32 -26.03 7.20 -11.61
C GLY A 32 -27.21 7.53 -10.71
N LYS A 33 -27.00 8.29 -9.62
CA LYS A 33 -28.03 8.58 -8.62
C LYS A 33 -28.54 10.02 -8.73
N GLU A 34 -29.85 10.16 -8.94
CA GLU A 34 -30.56 11.44 -8.97
C GLU A 34 -30.94 11.92 -7.56
N ASP A 35 -31.25 10.98 -6.66
CA ASP A 35 -31.52 11.29 -5.26
C ASP A 35 -30.25 11.80 -4.57
N ILE A 36 -30.35 12.99 -3.97
CA ILE A 36 -29.22 13.70 -3.35
C ILE A 36 -28.70 12.94 -2.12
N GLN A 37 -29.59 12.34 -1.31
CA GLN A 37 -29.21 11.61 -0.10
C GLN A 37 -28.48 10.31 -0.45
N GLU A 38 -29.01 9.53 -1.40
CA GLU A 38 -28.34 8.30 -1.84
C GLU A 38 -26.98 8.59 -2.49
N LYS A 39 -26.91 9.63 -3.32
CA LYS A 39 -25.65 10.06 -3.95
C LYS A 39 -24.61 10.41 -2.89
N GLU A 40 -24.97 11.21 -1.90
CA GLU A 40 -24.03 11.61 -0.83
C GLU A 40 -23.57 10.39 -0.02
N ALA A 41 -24.45 9.43 0.29
CA ALA A 41 -24.07 8.20 0.97
C ALA A 41 -23.03 7.39 0.17
N TRP A 42 -23.22 7.24 -1.14
CA TRP A 42 -22.24 6.56 -2.01
C TRP A 42 -20.91 7.32 -2.11
N LEU A 43 -20.94 8.65 -2.17
CA LEU A 43 -19.74 9.48 -2.14
C LEU A 43 -18.98 9.33 -0.82
N GLN A 44 -19.68 9.30 0.32
CA GLN A 44 -19.06 9.09 1.63
C GLN A 44 -18.39 7.72 1.73
N ASN A 45 -19.07 6.66 1.26
CA ASN A 45 -18.50 5.32 1.20
C ASN A 45 -17.25 5.26 0.30
N GLY A 46 -17.29 5.93 -0.85
CA GLY A 46 -16.14 6.07 -1.75
C GLY A 46 -14.95 6.77 -1.10
N LYS A 47 -15.20 7.88 -0.40
CA LYS A 47 -14.17 8.64 0.34
C LYS A 47 -13.53 7.78 1.44
N ILE A 48 -14.34 7.11 2.26
CA ILE A 48 -13.84 6.24 3.35
C ILE A 48 -12.99 5.11 2.77
N SER A 49 -13.49 4.43 1.73
CA SER A 49 -12.77 3.33 1.08
C SER A 49 -11.44 3.80 0.48
N PHE A 50 -11.43 4.99 -0.13
CA PHE A 50 -10.21 5.60 -0.64
C PHE A 50 -9.21 5.94 0.47
N TYR A 51 -9.67 6.48 1.60
CA TYR A 51 -8.78 6.72 2.75
C TYR A 51 -8.22 5.42 3.34
N VAL A 52 -9.02 4.36 3.43
CA VAL A 52 -8.54 3.04 3.86
C VAL A 52 -7.48 2.51 2.89
N HIS A 53 -7.70 2.64 1.58
CA HIS A 53 -6.72 2.28 0.56
C HIS A 53 -5.40 3.05 0.76
N ALA A 54 -5.47 4.39 0.86
CA ALA A 54 -4.30 5.24 1.01
C ALA A 54 -3.50 4.92 2.29
N LEU A 55 -4.20 4.73 3.42
CA LEU A 55 -3.57 4.34 4.69
C LEU A 55 -2.93 2.95 4.60
N ALA A 56 -3.57 2.01 3.89
CA ALA A 56 -3.00 0.69 3.65
C ALA A 56 -1.73 0.78 2.79
N VAL A 57 -1.71 1.56 1.71
CA VAL A 57 -0.51 1.78 0.87
C VAL A 57 0.63 2.41 1.67
N LEU A 58 0.35 3.40 2.52
CA LEU A 58 1.34 3.95 3.45
C LEU A 58 1.86 2.89 4.42
N GLY A 59 0.96 2.05 4.95
CA GLY A 59 1.32 0.93 5.81
C GLY A 59 2.25 -0.06 5.12
N ILE A 60 1.94 -0.48 3.87
CA ILE A 60 2.81 -1.36 3.07
C ILE A 60 4.20 -0.71 2.94
N SER A 61 4.23 0.57 2.59
CA SER A 61 5.47 1.33 2.44
C SER A 61 6.32 1.30 3.72
N VAL A 62 5.70 1.58 4.89
CA VAL A 62 6.37 1.50 6.19
C VAL A 62 6.87 0.09 6.49
N THR A 63 6.06 -0.95 6.27
CA THR A 63 6.48 -2.33 6.52
C THR A 63 7.67 -2.75 5.65
N LEU A 64 7.65 -2.35 4.37
CA LEU A 64 8.75 -2.61 3.45
C LEU A 64 10.02 -1.85 3.86
N PHE A 65 9.89 -0.59 4.26
CA PHE A 65 11.00 0.19 4.81
C PHE A 65 11.63 -0.47 6.03
N ILE A 66 10.83 -0.98 6.97
CA ILE A 66 11.32 -1.71 8.15
C ILE A 66 12.09 -2.96 7.73
N ILE A 67 11.55 -3.74 6.77
CA ILE A 67 12.18 -4.95 6.23
C ILE A 67 13.55 -4.64 5.61
N ILE A 68 13.64 -3.59 4.80
CA ILE A 68 14.89 -3.18 4.15
C ILE A 68 15.88 -2.62 5.18
N ALA A 69 15.44 -1.76 6.08
CA ALA A 69 16.29 -1.07 7.07
C ALA A 69 16.95 -2.02 8.06
N ASN A 70 16.28 -3.13 8.37
CA ASN A 70 16.82 -4.17 9.24
C ASN A 70 17.47 -5.33 8.46
N HIS A 71 17.59 -5.23 7.13
CA HIS A 71 18.17 -6.25 6.26
C HIS A 71 17.57 -7.65 6.49
N TYR A 72 16.25 -7.73 6.58
CA TYR A 72 15.53 -9.00 6.71
C TYR A 72 15.56 -9.77 5.39
N PHE A 73 16.69 -10.42 5.12
CA PHE A 73 16.98 -11.16 3.90
C PHE A 73 16.15 -12.43 3.70
N GLU A 74 15.32 -12.80 4.68
CA GLU A 74 14.26 -13.77 4.46
C GLU A 74 13.20 -13.30 3.45
N TYR A 75 13.07 -11.98 3.26
CA TYR A 75 12.19 -11.39 2.27
C TYR A 75 12.97 -11.18 0.96
N HIS A 76 12.44 -11.74 -0.13
CA HIS A 76 13.05 -11.66 -1.45
C HIS A 76 13.37 -10.22 -1.86
N TYR A 77 12.48 -9.27 -1.55
CA TYR A 77 12.71 -7.86 -1.87
C TYR A 77 13.99 -7.32 -1.22
N ALA A 78 14.18 -7.53 0.09
CA ALA A 78 15.36 -7.06 0.82
C ALA A 78 16.62 -7.82 0.38
N TYR A 79 16.52 -9.12 0.12
CA TYR A 79 17.65 -9.91 -0.38
C TYR A 79 18.15 -9.42 -1.75
N SER A 80 17.24 -9.08 -2.65
CA SER A 80 17.58 -8.72 -4.04
C SER A 80 17.99 -7.25 -4.22
N HIS A 81 17.61 -6.36 -3.29
CA HIS A 81 17.81 -4.91 -3.45
C HIS A 81 18.56 -4.21 -2.30
N SER A 82 18.92 -4.92 -1.22
CA SER A 82 19.63 -4.36 -0.07
C SER A 82 20.93 -5.12 0.22
N ASP A 83 21.98 -4.40 0.66
CA ASP A 83 23.26 -4.95 1.11
C ASP A 83 23.61 -4.39 2.51
N LYS A 84 24.23 -5.20 3.37
CA LYS A 84 24.74 -4.78 4.68
C LYS A 84 25.90 -3.78 4.57
N LYS A 85 26.61 -3.76 3.44
CA LYS A 85 27.67 -2.78 3.16
C LYS A 85 27.13 -1.45 2.62
N LEU A 86 25.82 -1.36 2.36
CA LEU A 86 25.21 -0.17 1.81
C LEU A 86 25.18 0.94 2.87
N PRO A 87 25.69 2.14 2.56
CA PRO A 87 25.52 3.28 3.45
C PRO A 87 24.04 3.58 3.71
N THR A 88 23.67 3.88 4.96
CA THR A 88 22.26 4.03 5.39
C THR A 88 21.48 5.09 4.61
N TYR A 89 22.17 6.11 4.09
CA TYR A 89 21.55 7.15 3.26
C TYR A 89 21.09 6.66 1.88
N TYR A 90 21.66 5.56 1.36
CA TYR A 90 21.18 4.92 0.12
C TYR A 90 20.03 3.95 0.37
N LEU A 91 19.74 3.61 1.61
CA LEU A 91 18.71 2.64 1.97
C LEU A 91 17.32 3.11 1.51
N ILE A 92 17.09 4.43 1.48
CA ILE A 92 15.88 5.02 0.91
C ILE A 92 15.74 4.70 -0.59
N SER A 93 16.83 4.76 -1.35
CA SER A 93 16.79 4.48 -2.79
C SER A 93 16.48 3.03 -3.13
N THR A 94 16.76 2.10 -2.21
CA THR A 94 16.43 0.68 -2.39
C THR A 94 14.92 0.43 -2.37
N PHE A 95 14.12 1.31 -1.76
CA PHE A 95 12.67 1.16 -1.67
C PHE A 95 11.99 1.12 -3.04
N TRP A 96 12.49 1.87 -4.01
CA TRP A 96 11.91 1.94 -5.36
C TRP A 96 12.86 1.41 -6.44
N ASN A 97 13.95 0.75 -6.03
CA ASN A 97 14.90 0.15 -6.96
C ASN A 97 14.26 -1.02 -7.72
N GLY A 98 13.42 -1.81 -7.03
CA GLY A 98 12.63 -2.87 -7.64
C GLY A 98 11.29 -2.37 -8.20
N GLN A 99 10.77 -3.08 -9.21
CA GLN A 99 9.48 -2.78 -9.84
C GLN A 99 8.33 -2.73 -8.83
N GLU A 100 8.28 -3.67 -7.89
CA GLU A 100 7.25 -3.74 -6.85
C GLU A 100 7.23 -2.47 -5.98
N GLY A 101 8.42 -1.97 -5.64
CA GLY A 101 8.58 -0.73 -4.87
C GLY A 101 8.26 0.52 -5.67
N SER A 102 8.62 0.53 -6.96
CA SER A 102 8.18 1.58 -7.88
C SER A 102 6.66 1.62 -7.99
N PHE A 103 5.98 0.48 -8.11
CA PHE A 103 4.51 0.47 -8.14
C PHE A 103 3.89 1.05 -6.86
N LEU A 104 4.45 0.76 -5.68
CA LEU A 104 4.00 1.38 -4.42
C LEU A 104 4.06 2.91 -4.46
N LEU A 105 5.07 3.51 -5.10
CA LEU A 105 5.14 4.96 -5.26
C LEU A 105 4.01 5.51 -6.12
N TRP A 106 3.51 4.77 -7.11
CA TRP A 106 2.53 5.24 -8.09
C TRP A 106 1.08 4.84 -7.78
N MET A 107 0.81 4.16 -6.65
CA MET A 107 -0.52 3.65 -6.29
C MET A 107 -1.47 4.70 -5.66
N PHE A 108 -1.18 5.99 -5.80
CA PHE A 108 -2.03 7.07 -5.27
C PHE A 108 -3.30 7.35 -6.07
#